data_AF-A0A7S3L6B8-F1
#
_entry.id   AF-A0A7S3L6B8-F1
#
_cell.length_a   1.000
_cell.length_b   1.000
_cell.length_c   1.000
_cell.angle_alpha   90.00
_cell.angle_beta   90.00
_cell.angle_gamma   90.00
#
_symmetry.space_group_name_H-M   'P 1'
#
loop_
_entity.id
_entity.type
_entity.pdbx_description
1 polymer ?
#
loop_
_entity_poly.entity_id
_entity_poly.type
_entity_poly.pdbx_seq_one_letter_code
_entity_poly.pdbx_strand_id
1 'polypeptide(L)'
;MNLVWAASIMYLSASSWRVVTGFQLAARRTFASTTTTSLAAAGGAGGGRVSSAVGDKDLLDKTTNANGSKPQQEKLDTNPPKGTRDFYPADMRQRTWLFDQWRQTAATYGFVEYDAPVLESEALYTRKAGEEVTQQLYNFVDKGDRPVALRPEMTPSLARMVMAKKGGLPLPLKWYSIPQCWRYERMTRGRRREHFQWNMDIWGVPGEQAEAELIRAMVAFYQRV
;
A
#
# COMPACT_ATOMS: atom_id res chain seq x y z
N MET A 1 -30.33 -13.10 -13.88
CA MET A 1 -28.88 -13.02 -14.09
C MET A 1 -28.25 -13.15 -12.71
N ASN A 2 -27.88 -14.37 -12.34
CA ASN A 2 -27.50 -14.69 -10.96
C ASN A 2 -26.03 -14.32 -10.78
N LEU A 3 -25.76 -13.13 -10.24
CA LEU A 3 -24.49 -12.84 -9.60
C LEU A 3 -24.50 -13.55 -8.25
N VAL A 4 -23.60 -14.51 -8.04
CA VAL A 4 -23.30 -14.97 -6.69
C VAL A 4 -22.02 -14.30 -6.24
N TRP A 5 -22.11 -13.60 -5.11
CA TRP A 5 -20.99 -12.95 -4.45
C TRP A 5 -20.37 -13.95 -3.48
N ALA A 6 -19.13 -14.35 -3.73
CA ALA A 6 -18.31 -15.03 -2.75
C ALA A 6 -16.96 -14.33 -2.68
N ALA A 7 -16.91 -13.21 -1.97
CA ALA A 7 -15.65 -12.61 -1.57
C ALA A 7 -15.07 -13.47 -0.44
N SER A 8 -14.17 -14.41 -0.76
CA SER A 8 -13.33 -15.04 0.27
C SER A 8 -12.30 -14.03 0.74
N ILE A 9 -12.67 -13.21 1.72
CA ILE A 9 -11.79 -12.18 2.27
C ILE A 9 -10.88 -12.79 3.33
N MET A 10 -9.59 -12.92 3.04
CA MET A 10 -8.58 -13.06 4.09
C MET A 10 -8.08 -11.68 4.52
N TYR A 11 -8.35 -11.30 5.77
CA TYR A 11 -7.77 -10.12 6.42
C TYR A 11 -6.50 -10.49 7.19
N LEU A 12 -5.40 -9.78 6.98
CA LEU A 12 -4.24 -9.87 7.85
C LEU A 12 -4.22 -8.76 8.92
N SER A 13 -4.48 -9.17 10.16
CA SER A 13 -4.15 -8.45 11.39
C SER A 13 -2.79 -8.94 11.90
N ALA A 14 -1.75 -8.09 11.87
CA ALA A 14 -0.41 -8.46 12.36
C ALA A 14 -0.30 -8.51 13.90
N SER A 15 -1.35 -8.91 14.63
CA SER A 15 -1.42 -8.68 16.09
C SER A 15 -1.69 -9.90 16.95
N SER A 16 -1.59 -11.15 16.47
CA SER A 16 -1.66 -12.30 17.38
C SER A 16 -0.87 -13.49 16.85
N TRP A 17 0.43 -13.48 17.09
CA TRP A 17 1.27 -14.67 17.04
C TRP A 17 1.69 -14.96 18.48
N ARG A 18 0.96 -15.86 19.15
CA ARG A 18 1.45 -16.55 20.34
C ARG A 18 1.62 -18.01 19.98
N VAL A 19 2.80 -18.35 19.48
CA VAL A 19 3.35 -19.70 19.67
C VAL A 19 3.96 -19.66 21.08
N VAL A 20 3.25 -20.17 22.08
CA VAL A 20 3.86 -20.48 23.37
C VAL A 20 4.39 -21.89 23.25
N THR A 21 5.62 -22.02 22.76
CA THR A 21 6.49 -23.15 23.09
C THR A 21 7.70 -22.55 23.77
N GLY A 22 7.77 -22.78 25.09
CA GLY A 22 8.85 -22.29 25.92
C GLY A 22 10.14 -23.03 25.59
N PHE A 23 11.20 -22.28 25.34
CA PHE A 23 12.56 -22.65 25.71
C PHE A 23 13.36 -21.35 25.87
N GLN A 24 13.91 -21.19 27.06
CA GLN A 24 14.66 -20.02 27.50
C GLN A 24 16.14 -20.32 27.36
N LEU A 25 16.88 -19.50 26.62
CA LEU A 25 18.33 -19.42 26.79
C LEU A 25 18.81 -17.99 26.59
N ALA A 26 19.45 -17.48 27.63
CA ALA A 26 20.06 -16.17 27.70
C ALA A 26 21.49 -16.22 27.14
N ALA A 27 21.91 -15.16 26.45
CA ALA A 27 23.30 -14.71 26.47
C ALA A 27 23.39 -13.23 26.07
N ARG A 28 23.99 -12.43 26.96
CA ARG A 28 24.39 -11.03 26.77
C ARG A 28 25.72 -10.98 25.98
N ARG A 29 25.94 -9.93 25.19
CA ARG A 29 26.89 -8.83 25.48
C ARG A 29 27.08 -7.92 24.26
N THR A 30 27.04 -6.63 24.57
CA THR A 30 27.47 -5.45 23.80
C THR A 30 28.94 -5.51 23.38
N PHE A 31 29.31 -4.85 22.29
CA PHE A 31 30.47 -3.94 22.27
C PHE A 31 30.35 -2.93 21.11
N ALA A 32 30.52 -1.65 21.44
CA ALA A 32 30.71 -0.54 20.51
C ALA A 32 32.20 -0.39 20.17
N SER A 33 32.52 0.13 18.99
CA SER A 33 33.83 0.72 18.71
C SER A 33 33.67 1.91 17.78
N THR A 34 34.05 3.07 18.32
CA THR A 34 34.25 4.33 17.63
C THR A 34 35.68 4.36 17.11
N THR A 35 35.90 4.76 15.86
CA THR A 35 37.22 5.28 15.46
C THR A 35 37.03 6.42 14.48
N THR A 36 37.23 7.62 15.01
CA THR A 36 37.58 8.84 14.31
C THR A 36 38.95 8.72 13.67
N THR A 37 39.09 9.16 12.42
CA THR A 37 40.38 9.69 11.94
C THR A 37 40.08 10.81 10.95
N SER A 38 40.38 12.04 11.37
CA SER A 38 40.54 13.19 10.51
C SER A 38 41.99 13.22 10.02
N LEU A 39 42.19 13.61 8.77
CA LEU A 39 43.46 14.20 8.31
C LEU A 39 43.18 15.10 7.11
N ALA A 40 43.86 16.24 7.15
CA ALA A 40 43.57 17.46 6.43
C ALA A 40 44.50 17.67 5.23
N ALA A 41 44.19 18.75 4.51
CA ALA A 41 45.05 19.60 3.70
C ALA A 41 45.32 19.19 2.24
N ALA A 42 44.92 20.07 1.32
CA ALA A 42 45.86 20.90 0.56
C ALA A 42 45.09 21.91 -0.29
N GLY A 43 45.40 23.20 -0.09
CA GLY A 43 44.98 24.28 -0.99
C GLY A 43 45.86 24.34 -2.24
N GLY A 44 45.34 24.96 -3.29
CA GLY A 44 46.10 25.26 -4.51
C GLY A 44 45.20 25.87 -5.59
N ALA A 45 45.39 27.17 -5.83
CA ALA A 45 44.60 28.02 -6.71
C ALA A 45 44.77 27.72 -8.21
N GLY A 46 43.78 28.11 -9.02
CA GLY A 46 43.92 28.13 -10.48
C GLY A 46 42.71 28.67 -11.26
N GLY A 47 42.74 29.97 -11.56
CA GLY A 47 42.36 30.56 -12.86
C GLY A 47 40.92 30.42 -13.37
N GLY A 48 40.15 31.51 -13.29
CA GLY A 48 38.75 31.57 -13.73
C GLY A 48 38.49 31.82 -15.22
N ARG A 49 37.20 31.79 -15.56
CA ARG A 49 36.56 32.62 -16.58
C ARG A 49 35.22 33.09 -16.00
N VAL A 50 35.13 34.39 -15.69
CA VAL A 50 33.93 35.04 -15.17
C VAL A 50 33.12 35.53 -16.36
N SER A 51 31.90 35.04 -16.51
CA SER A 51 30.93 35.62 -17.45
C SER A 51 30.18 36.73 -16.71
N SER A 52 30.13 37.89 -17.36
CA SER A 52 29.51 39.13 -16.93
C SER A 52 28.02 38.99 -16.60
N ALA A 53 27.65 39.30 -15.37
CA ALA A 53 26.32 39.82 -15.03
C ALA A 53 26.51 41.03 -14.13
N VAL A 54 25.88 42.11 -14.54
CA VAL A 54 26.00 43.48 -14.05
C VAL A 54 25.77 43.54 -12.53
N GLY A 55 26.75 44.09 -11.81
CA GLY A 55 26.60 44.41 -10.40
C GLY A 55 25.77 45.66 -10.25
N ASP A 56 24.54 45.49 -9.77
CA ASP A 56 23.82 46.57 -9.11
C ASP A 56 24.10 46.45 -7.61
N LYS A 57 25.02 47.27 -7.11
CA LYS A 57 25.47 47.26 -5.71
C LYS A 57 24.48 47.94 -4.75
N ASP A 58 23.41 48.52 -5.28
CA ASP A 58 22.41 49.27 -4.52
C ASP A 58 21.24 48.42 -3.97
N LEU A 59 21.19 47.12 -4.25
CA LEU A 59 20.18 46.21 -3.68
C LEU A 59 20.63 45.51 -2.38
N LEU A 60 21.84 45.75 -1.90
CA LEU A 60 22.39 45.07 -0.73
C LEU A 60 22.35 45.89 0.57
N ASP A 61 21.82 47.12 0.56
CA ASP A 61 21.92 48.04 1.72
C ASP A 61 20.59 48.44 2.37
N LYS A 62 19.47 47.76 2.05
CA LYS A 62 18.19 48.02 2.71
C LYS A 62 17.51 46.76 3.23
N THR A 63 18.11 46.17 4.25
CA THR A 63 17.40 45.62 5.43
C THR A 63 18.42 45.18 6.48
N THR A 64 19.01 46.14 7.20
CA THR A 64 19.57 45.88 8.52
C THR A 64 18.40 45.68 9.49
N ASN A 65 17.88 44.45 9.58
CA ASN A 65 17.26 43.95 10.80
C ASN A 65 18.23 42.94 11.42
N ALA A 66 18.92 43.40 12.46
CA ALA A 66 19.77 42.59 13.32
C ALA A 66 18.92 41.57 14.09
N ASN A 67 18.74 40.40 13.51
CA ASN A 67 18.68 39.10 14.18
C ASN A 67 18.63 38.02 13.09
N GLY A 68 19.78 37.78 12.44
CA GLY A 68 19.93 36.74 11.44
C GLY A 68 20.04 35.37 12.09
N SER A 69 18.91 34.79 12.51
CA SER A 69 18.85 33.33 12.63
C SER A 69 19.03 32.76 11.22
N LYS A 70 20.09 31.98 11.01
CA LYS A 70 20.21 31.15 9.80
C LYS A 70 18.89 30.37 9.67
N PRO A 71 18.27 30.26 8.48
CA PRO A 71 17.07 29.45 8.32
C PRO A 71 17.36 28.05 8.86
N GLN A 72 16.78 27.75 10.00
CA GLN A 72 16.99 26.48 10.68
C GLN A 72 16.24 25.46 9.83
N GLN A 73 17.01 24.65 9.10
CA GLN A 73 16.45 23.62 8.23
C GLN A 73 15.63 22.67 9.12
N GLU A 74 14.30 22.78 9.03
CA GLU A 74 13.40 21.97 9.85
C GLU A 74 13.66 20.49 9.58
N LYS A 75 13.87 19.73 10.66
CA LYS A 75 14.09 18.29 10.58
C LYS A 75 12.81 17.64 10.05
N LEU A 76 12.91 16.98 8.90
CA LEU A 76 11.79 16.27 8.28
C LEU A 76 11.24 15.18 9.22
N ASP A 77 9.92 15.10 9.34
CA ASP A 77 9.27 13.96 9.99
C ASP A 77 9.42 12.72 9.09
N THR A 78 10.07 11.70 9.63
CA THR A 78 10.36 10.45 8.91
C THR A 78 9.30 9.38 9.14
N ASN A 79 8.29 9.64 9.97
CA ASN A 79 7.26 8.64 10.24
C ASN A 79 6.27 8.55 9.07
N PRO A 80 5.82 7.32 8.72
CA PRO A 80 4.79 7.18 7.71
C PRO A 80 3.46 7.74 8.22
N PRO A 81 2.52 8.11 7.32
CA PRO A 81 1.20 8.57 7.72
C PRO A 81 0.51 7.62 8.69
N LYS A 82 -0.16 8.18 9.70
CA LYS A 82 -0.84 7.39 10.75
C LYS A 82 -1.75 6.33 10.15
N GLY A 83 -1.53 5.08 10.54
CA GLY A 83 -2.30 3.91 10.09
C GLY A 83 -1.80 3.24 8.82
N THR A 84 -0.68 3.71 8.28
CA THR A 84 0.09 3.05 7.21
C THR A 84 1.32 2.34 7.77
N ARG A 85 2.05 1.62 6.91
CA ARG A 85 3.22 0.83 7.32
C ARG A 85 4.34 0.91 6.29
N ASP A 86 5.55 1.02 6.81
CA ASP A 86 6.75 0.64 6.07
C ASP A 86 6.96 -0.88 6.15
N PHE A 87 7.49 -1.45 5.07
CA PHE A 87 7.93 -2.83 5.03
C PHE A 87 9.44 -2.85 4.82
N TYR A 88 10.19 -3.12 5.89
CA TYR A 88 11.64 -3.27 5.80
C TYR A 88 11.99 -4.62 5.15
N PRO A 89 13.24 -4.86 4.71
CA PRO A 89 13.61 -6.08 3.99
C PRO A 89 13.19 -7.39 4.67
N ALA A 90 13.18 -7.47 6.00
CA ALA A 90 12.69 -8.64 6.73
C ALA A 90 11.17 -8.85 6.58
N ASP A 91 10.38 -7.78 6.72
CA ASP A 91 8.93 -7.81 6.54
C ASP A 91 8.55 -8.08 5.09
N MET A 92 9.32 -7.52 4.16
CA MET A 92 9.18 -7.74 2.72
C MET A 92 9.37 -9.21 2.35
N ARG A 93 10.34 -9.91 2.95
CA ARG A 93 10.51 -11.36 2.72
C ARG A 93 9.27 -12.14 3.15
N GLN A 94 8.73 -11.85 4.33
CA GLN A 94 7.52 -12.52 4.82
C GLN A 94 6.30 -12.23 3.94
N ARG A 95 6.12 -10.96 3.55
CA ARG A 95 5.04 -10.55 2.65
C ARG A 95 5.14 -11.24 1.29
N THR A 96 6.34 -11.27 0.72
CA THR A 96 6.58 -11.89 -0.60
C THR A 96 6.30 -13.39 -0.53
N TRP A 97 6.82 -14.08 0.48
CA TRP A 97 6.52 -15.50 0.70
C TRP A 97 5.02 -15.78 0.76
N LEU A 98 4.27 -15.00 1.54
CA LEU A 98 2.81 -15.15 1.66
C LEU A 98 2.10 -14.91 0.32
N PHE A 99 2.46 -13.85 -0.40
CA PHE A 99 1.85 -13.54 -1.69
C PHE A 99 2.15 -14.63 -2.71
N ASP A 100 3.34 -15.23 -2.66
CA ASP A 100 3.69 -16.34 -3.53
C ASP A 100 2.87 -17.60 -3.22
N GLN A 101 2.52 -17.85 -1.95
CA GLN A 101 1.58 -18.92 -1.61
C GLN A 101 0.18 -18.64 -2.17
N TRP A 102 -0.31 -17.39 -2.07
CA TRP A 102 -1.59 -16.99 -2.67
C TRP A 102 -1.61 -17.15 -4.19
N ARG A 103 -0.57 -16.69 -4.89
CA ARG A 103 -0.45 -16.86 -6.35
C ARG A 103 -0.43 -18.32 -6.75
N GLN A 104 0.33 -19.16 -6.03
CA GLN A 104 0.43 -20.58 -6.33
C GLN A 104 -0.89 -21.31 -6.10
N THR A 105 -1.62 -20.98 -5.02
CA THR A 105 -2.97 -21.50 -4.80
C THR A 105 -3.91 -21.06 -5.93
N ALA A 106 -3.97 -19.76 -6.26
CA ALA A 106 -4.82 -19.27 -7.33
C ALA A 106 -4.53 -19.95 -8.69
N ALA A 107 -3.24 -20.11 -9.04
CA ALA A 107 -2.81 -20.79 -10.25
C ALA A 107 -3.24 -22.27 -10.29
N THR A 108 -3.22 -22.97 -9.16
CA THR A 108 -3.64 -24.39 -9.06
C THR A 108 -5.14 -24.56 -9.36
N TYR A 109 -5.93 -23.53 -9.11
CA TYR A 109 -7.37 -23.49 -9.43
C TYR A 109 -7.66 -22.80 -10.77
N GLY A 110 -6.64 -22.49 -11.58
CA GLY A 110 -6.82 -21.87 -12.90
C GLY A 110 -7.30 -20.42 -12.86
N PHE A 111 -7.06 -19.70 -11.76
CA PHE A 111 -7.34 -18.27 -11.69
C PHE A 111 -6.21 -17.46 -12.35
N VAL A 112 -6.57 -16.36 -13.00
CA VAL A 112 -5.65 -15.46 -13.69
C VAL A 112 -5.56 -14.13 -12.96
N GLU A 113 -4.33 -13.60 -12.82
CA GLU A 113 -4.10 -12.35 -12.09
C GLU A 113 -4.61 -11.15 -12.88
N TYR A 114 -5.26 -10.21 -12.19
CA TYR A 114 -5.63 -8.91 -12.74
C TYR A 114 -5.32 -7.80 -11.72
N ASP A 115 -5.27 -6.56 -12.20
CA ASP A 115 -5.19 -5.37 -11.35
C ASP A 115 -6.01 -4.24 -11.95
N ALA A 116 -6.30 -3.25 -11.11
CA ALA A 116 -7.00 -2.02 -11.44
C ALA A 116 -6.32 -0.84 -10.72
N PRO A 117 -6.60 0.41 -11.11
CA PRO A 117 -6.13 1.57 -10.37
C PRO A 117 -6.53 1.52 -8.88
N VAL A 118 -5.63 1.97 -8.00
CA VAL A 118 -5.96 2.16 -6.57
C VAL A 118 -6.91 3.34 -6.35
N LEU A 119 -6.87 4.33 -7.25
CA LEU A 119 -7.72 5.51 -7.25
C LEU A 119 -8.87 5.30 -8.24
N GLU A 120 -10.09 5.35 -7.74
CA GLU A 120 -11.32 5.13 -8.52
C GLU A 120 -12.30 6.28 -8.29
N SER A 121 -13.33 6.39 -9.14
CA SER A 121 -14.41 7.35 -8.90
C SER A 121 -15.13 7.02 -7.60
N GLU A 122 -15.36 8.02 -6.75
CA GLU A 122 -16.09 7.84 -5.49
C GLU A 122 -17.47 7.19 -5.72
N ALA A 123 -18.14 7.59 -6.81
CA ALA A 123 -19.45 7.07 -7.21
C ALA A 123 -19.49 5.55 -7.41
N LEU A 124 -18.33 4.89 -7.62
CA LEU A 124 -18.24 3.44 -7.75
C LEU A 124 -18.63 2.74 -6.44
N TYR A 125 -18.34 3.35 -5.29
CA TYR A 125 -18.53 2.75 -3.97
C TYR A 125 -19.78 3.25 -3.26
N THR A 126 -20.26 4.45 -3.59
CA THR A 126 -21.42 5.06 -2.91
C THR A 126 -22.78 4.62 -3.49
N ARG A 127 -22.81 4.05 -4.71
CA ARG A 127 -24.08 3.68 -5.37
C ARG A 127 -24.90 2.59 -4.68
N LYS A 128 -24.29 1.73 -3.88
CA LYS A 128 -24.96 0.59 -3.20
C LYS A 128 -24.65 0.50 -1.72
N ALA A 129 -23.74 1.35 -1.23
CA ALA A 129 -23.32 1.35 0.14
C ALA A 129 -24.10 2.45 0.88
N GLY A 130 -24.67 2.13 2.03
CA GLY A 130 -25.38 3.12 2.86
C GLY A 130 -24.45 4.27 3.26
N GLU A 131 -25.03 5.37 3.77
CA GLU A 131 -24.31 6.57 4.19
C GLU A 131 -23.14 6.30 5.16
N GLU A 132 -23.17 5.19 5.90
CA GLU A 132 -22.09 4.80 6.82
C GLU A 132 -20.78 4.41 6.11
N VAL A 133 -20.88 3.86 4.89
CA VAL A 133 -19.69 3.43 4.14
C VAL A 133 -18.90 4.63 3.64
N THR A 134 -19.57 5.71 3.27
CA THR A 134 -18.90 6.93 2.77
C THR A 134 -18.02 7.59 3.83
N GLN A 135 -18.39 7.51 5.11
CA GLN A 135 -17.60 8.03 6.22
C GLN A 135 -16.27 7.29 6.42
N GLN A 136 -16.19 6.05 5.93
CA GLN A 136 -15.02 5.19 6.05
C GLN A 136 -14.18 5.15 4.75
N LEU A 137 -14.54 5.93 3.73
CA LEU A 137 -13.76 6.02 2.50
C LEU A 137 -12.63 7.05 2.64
N TYR A 138 -11.47 6.72 2.04
CA TYR A 138 -10.46 7.71 1.75
C TYR A 138 -10.84 8.46 0.46
N ASN A 139 -11.81 9.37 0.54
CA ASN A 139 -12.26 10.20 -0.57
C ASN A 139 -11.67 11.62 -0.52
N PHE A 140 -11.53 12.23 -1.70
CA PHE A 140 -11.09 13.61 -1.87
C PHE A 140 -11.47 14.11 -3.27
N VAL A 141 -11.35 15.41 -3.47
CA VAL A 141 -11.52 16.03 -4.79
C VAL A 141 -10.14 16.19 -5.42
N ASP A 142 -9.96 15.66 -6.63
CA ASP A 142 -8.71 15.80 -7.37
C ASP A 142 -8.52 17.23 -7.92
N LYS A 143 -7.36 17.51 -8.53
CA LYS A 143 -7.08 18.84 -9.11
C LYS A 143 -7.97 19.23 -10.30
N GLY A 144 -8.79 18.30 -10.81
CA GLY A 144 -9.75 18.54 -11.88
C GLY A 144 -11.20 18.54 -11.39
N ASP A 145 -11.40 18.81 -10.10
CA ASP A 145 -12.70 18.90 -9.44
C ASP A 145 -13.55 17.61 -9.52
N ARG A 146 -12.89 16.44 -9.61
CA ARG A 146 -13.58 15.15 -9.63
C ARG A 146 -13.54 14.48 -8.26
N PRO A 147 -14.69 13.99 -7.76
CA PRO A 147 -14.74 13.17 -6.55
C PRO A 147 -14.14 11.78 -6.81
N VAL A 148 -13.06 11.49 -6.11
CA VAL A 148 -12.29 10.24 -6.21
C VAL A 148 -12.09 9.63 -4.83
N ALA A 149 -11.87 8.32 -4.80
CA ALA A 149 -11.56 7.61 -3.57
C ALA A 149 -10.46 6.56 -3.80
N LEU A 150 -9.64 6.35 -2.77
CA LEU A 150 -8.81 5.15 -2.70
C LEU A 150 -9.73 3.94 -2.47
N ARG A 151 -9.52 2.87 -3.24
CA ARG A 151 -10.38 1.68 -3.19
C ARG A 151 -10.44 1.08 -1.77
N PRO A 152 -11.63 0.90 -1.19
CA PRO A 152 -11.79 0.17 0.07
C PRO A 152 -11.77 -1.35 -0.10
N GLU A 153 -12.09 -1.83 -1.31
CA GLU A 153 -12.10 -3.23 -1.71
C GLU A 153 -11.96 -3.35 -3.24
N MET A 154 -11.71 -4.56 -3.74
CA MET A 154 -11.43 -4.80 -5.17
C MET A 154 -12.68 -5.06 -6.02
N THR A 155 -13.72 -5.64 -5.44
CA THR A 155 -14.86 -6.21 -6.18
C THR A 155 -15.63 -5.19 -7.04
N PRO A 156 -15.84 -3.93 -6.59
CA PRO A 156 -16.45 -2.91 -7.44
C PRO A 156 -15.60 -2.57 -8.67
N SER A 157 -14.26 -2.56 -8.54
CA SER A 157 -13.34 -2.36 -9.66
C SER A 157 -13.38 -3.53 -10.65
N LEU A 158 -13.46 -4.76 -10.16
CA LEU A 158 -13.68 -5.94 -11.00
C LEU A 158 -14.98 -5.82 -11.80
N ALA A 159 -16.10 -5.55 -11.12
CA ALA A 159 -17.39 -5.41 -11.77
C ALA A 159 -17.37 -4.31 -12.86
N ARG A 160 -16.73 -3.16 -12.56
CA ARG A 160 -16.51 -2.09 -13.55
C ARG A 160 -15.74 -2.59 -14.77
N MET A 161 -14.65 -3.34 -14.59
CA MET A 161 -13.85 -3.89 -15.68
C MET A 161 -14.63 -4.87 -16.54
N VAL A 162 -15.36 -5.81 -15.92
CA VAL A 162 -16.18 -6.79 -16.62
C VAL A 162 -17.29 -6.10 -17.42
N MET A 163 -18.00 -5.15 -16.81
CA MET A 163 -19.07 -4.39 -17.48
C MET A 163 -18.54 -3.55 -18.64
N ALA A 164 -17.34 -2.94 -18.50
CA ALA A 164 -16.73 -2.14 -19.54
C ALA A 164 -16.42 -2.94 -20.82
N LYS A 165 -16.23 -4.27 -20.71
CA LYS A 165 -16.01 -5.17 -21.85
C LYS A 165 -17.30 -5.62 -22.53
N LYS A 166 -18.48 -5.22 -22.06
CA LYS A 166 -19.79 -5.45 -22.70
C LYS A 166 -20.04 -6.90 -23.15
N GLY A 167 -19.62 -7.87 -22.34
CA GLY A 167 -19.78 -9.30 -22.64
C GLY A 167 -18.73 -9.90 -23.59
N GLY A 168 -17.71 -9.13 -24.00
CA GLY A 168 -16.60 -9.62 -24.83
C GLY A 168 -15.56 -10.47 -24.07
N LEU A 169 -15.82 -10.82 -22.81
CA LEU A 169 -14.94 -11.70 -22.02
C LEU A 169 -15.49 -13.13 -22.08
N PRO A 170 -14.62 -14.13 -22.30
CA PRO A 170 -15.04 -15.53 -22.24
C PRO A 170 -15.46 -15.89 -20.80
N LEU A 171 -16.52 -16.68 -20.69
CA LEU A 171 -17.03 -17.22 -19.43
C LEU A 171 -16.79 -18.74 -19.37
N PRO A 172 -16.55 -19.32 -18.18
CA PRO A 172 -16.47 -18.65 -16.88
C PRO A 172 -15.16 -17.87 -16.72
N LEU A 173 -15.25 -16.72 -16.02
CA LEU A 173 -14.11 -15.88 -15.70
C LEU A 173 -13.65 -16.18 -14.28
N LYS A 174 -12.38 -16.51 -14.12
CA LYS A 174 -11.76 -16.86 -12.83
C LYS A 174 -10.55 -15.97 -12.61
N TRP A 175 -10.74 -14.88 -11.90
CA TRP A 175 -9.74 -13.84 -11.75
C TRP A 175 -9.38 -13.63 -10.29
N TYR A 176 -8.11 -13.35 -10.02
CA TYR A 176 -7.64 -13.05 -8.67
C TYR A 176 -6.77 -11.80 -8.65
N SER A 177 -6.72 -11.14 -7.50
CA SER A 177 -5.86 -9.98 -7.28
C SER A 177 -5.36 -9.92 -5.84
N ILE A 178 -4.22 -9.26 -5.63
CA ILE A 178 -3.65 -9.00 -4.30
C ILE A 178 -3.50 -7.48 -4.09
N PRO A 179 -4.61 -6.71 -4.12
CA PRO A 179 -4.56 -5.25 -4.04
C PRO A 179 -4.23 -4.76 -2.63
N GLN A 180 -3.58 -3.59 -2.59
CA GLN A 180 -3.64 -2.72 -1.42
C GLN A 180 -4.99 -1.98 -1.39
N CYS A 181 -5.69 -2.06 -0.27
CA CYS A 181 -7.00 -1.47 -0.01
C CYS A 181 -6.94 -0.50 1.17
N TRP A 182 -7.77 0.55 1.12
CA TRP A 182 -7.73 1.69 2.04
C TRP A 182 -9.06 1.94 2.72
N ARG A 183 -9.03 2.21 4.02
CA ARG A 183 -10.21 2.55 4.82
C ARG A 183 -9.89 3.62 5.83
N TYR A 184 -10.76 4.61 5.92
CA TYR A 184 -10.64 5.74 6.84
C TYR A 184 -11.41 5.44 8.12
N GLU A 185 -10.83 4.60 8.98
CA GLU A 185 -11.43 4.21 10.24
C GLU A 185 -10.50 4.46 11.44
N ARG A 186 -11.10 4.42 12.64
CA ARG A 186 -10.33 4.38 13.88
C ARG A 186 -9.56 3.06 13.92
N MET A 187 -8.25 3.14 14.03
CA MET A 187 -7.40 1.96 14.15
C MET A 187 -7.76 1.18 15.40
N THR A 188 -7.92 -0.13 15.23
CA THR A 188 -8.03 -1.09 16.33
C THR A 188 -6.96 -2.18 16.17
N ARG A 189 -6.84 -3.08 17.13
CA ARG A 189 -5.87 -4.19 17.04
C ARG A 189 -6.15 -4.98 15.76
N GLY A 190 -5.16 -5.05 14.88
CA GLY A 190 -5.30 -5.74 13.62
C GLY A 190 -5.99 -5.00 12.48
N ARG A 191 -6.54 -3.82 12.76
CA ARG A 191 -7.20 -2.99 11.77
C ARG A 191 -6.42 -1.71 11.55
N ARG A 192 -5.74 -1.67 10.41
CA ARG A 192 -5.02 -0.51 9.90
C ARG A 192 -5.82 0.17 8.79
N ARG A 193 -5.37 1.36 8.40
CA ARG A 193 -5.97 2.19 7.36
C ARG A 193 -5.61 1.71 5.94
N GLU A 194 -4.51 0.99 5.80
CA GLU A 194 -4.17 0.24 4.59
C GLU A 194 -3.94 -1.24 4.93
N HIS A 195 -4.28 -2.11 4.00
CA HIS A 195 -4.00 -3.54 4.08
C HIS A 195 -3.95 -4.15 2.69
N PHE A 196 -3.31 -5.32 2.59
CA PHE A 196 -3.41 -6.15 1.39
C PHE A 196 -4.54 -7.16 1.58
N GLN A 197 -5.31 -7.37 0.52
CA GLN A 197 -6.42 -8.31 0.50
C GLN A 197 -6.17 -9.28 -0.64
N TRP A 198 -6.31 -10.58 -0.41
CA TRP A 198 -6.36 -11.54 -1.50
C TRP A 198 -7.81 -11.69 -1.94
N ASN A 199 -8.09 -11.39 -3.20
CA ASN A 199 -9.42 -11.53 -3.81
C ASN A 199 -9.35 -12.63 -4.87
N MET A 200 -10.35 -13.50 -4.88
CA MET A 200 -10.59 -14.51 -5.91
C MET A 200 -12.07 -14.47 -6.26
N ASP A 201 -12.38 -14.26 -7.53
CA ASP A 201 -13.74 -14.08 -8.02
C ASP A 201 -14.00 -15.00 -9.21
N ILE A 202 -15.16 -15.68 -9.19
CA ILE A 202 -15.66 -16.48 -10.30
C ILE A 202 -16.92 -15.81 -10.84
N TRP A 203 -16.95 -15.57 -12.15
CA TRP A 203 -18.09 -14.97 -12.83
C TRP A 203 -18.60 -15.88 -13.94
N GLY A 204 -19.94 -15.98 -14.07
CA GLY A 204 -20.59 -16.70 -15.16
C GLY A 204 -20.84 -18.19 -14.91
N VAL A 205 -20.68 -18.65 -13.66
CA VAL A 205 -21.05 -20.01 -13.23
C VAL A 205 -22.36 -19.95 -12.46
N PRO A 206 -23.43 -20.66 -12.89
CA PRO A 206 -24.68 -20.74 -12.13
C PRO A 206 -24.58 -21.78 -10.99
N GLY A 207 -25.41 -21.60 -9.97
CA GLY A 207 -25.47 -22.50 -8.81
C GLY A 207 -24.29 -22.28 -7.83
N GLU A 208 -24.08 -23.26 -6.96
CA GLU A 208 -23.16 -23.23 -5.82
C GLU A 208 -21.74 -23.73 -6.11
N GLN A 209 -21.47 -24.12 -7.37
CA GLN A 209 -20.18 -24.70 -7.78
C GLN A 209 -19.03 -23.71 -7.61
N ALA A 210 -19.29 -22.42 -7.88
CA ALA A 210 -18.28 -21.37 -7.76
C ALA A 210 -17.85 -21.18 -6.30
N GLU A 211 -18.80 -21.14 -5.39
CA GLU A 211 -18.58 -20.96 -3.96
C GLU A 211 -17.88 -22.17 -3.35
N ALA A 212 -18.28 -23.38 -3.75
CA ALA A 212 -17.60 -24.61 -3.35
C ALA A 212 -16.13 -24.59 -3.79
N GLU A 213 -15.84 -24.12 -5.00
CA GLU A 213 -14.47 -24.02 -5.50
C GLU A 213 -13.64 -22.97 -4.72
N LEU A 214 -14.20 -21.80 -4.44
CA LEU A 214 -13.55 -20.74 -3.67
C LEU A 214 -13.23 -21.20 -2.23
N ILE A 215 -14.18 -21.86 -1.57
CA ILE A 215 -13.96 -22.46 -0.24
C ILE A 215 -12.85 -23.52 -0.30
N ARG A 216 -12.85 -24.36 -1.34
CA ARG A 216 -11.83 -25.39 -1.53
C ARG A 216 -10.44 -24.77 -1.74
N ALA A 217 -10.33 -23.70 -2.53
CA ALA A 217 -9.07 -22.97 -2.72
C ALA A 217 -8.55 -22.38 -1.40
N MET A 218 -9.45 -21.79 -0.60
CA MET A 218 -9.13 -21.28 0.73
C MET A 218 -8.60 -22.39 1.67
N VAL A 219 -9.28 -23.53 1.73
CA VAL A 219 -8.85 -24.68 2.55
C VAL A 219 -7.50 -25.23 2.07
N ALA A 220 -7.32 -25.37 0.75
CA ALA A 220 -6.08 -25.86 0.18
C ALA A 220 -4.88 -24.94 0.49
N PHE A 221 -5.10 -23.62 0.51
CA PHE A 221 -4.08 -22.68 0.97
C PHE A 221 -3.68 -22.97 2.43
N TYR A 222 -4.65 -23.06 3.35
CA TYR A 222 -4.37 -23.29 4.77
C TYR A 222 -3.76 -24.67 5.08
N GLN A 223 -4.02 -25.68 4.26
CA GLN A 223 -3.40 -26.99 4.40
C GLN A 223 -1.93 -27.01 3.96
N ARG A 224 -1.53 -26.05 3.12
CA ARG A 224 -0.21 -25.96 2.51
C ARG A 224 0.79 -25.17 3.36
N VAL A 225 0.31 -24.18 4.12
CA VAL A 225 1.12 -23.26 4.93
C VAL A 225 1.13 -23.64 6.41
#